data_AF-A0A2J6XB83-F1
#
_entry.id   AF-A0A2J6XB83-F1
#
_cell.length_a   1.000
_cell.length_b   1.000
_cell.length_c   1.000
_cell.angle_alpha   90.00
_cell.angle_beta   90.00
_cell.angle_gamma   90.00
#
_symmetry.space_group_name_H-M   'P 1'
#
loop_
_entity.id
_entity.type
_entity.pdbx_description
1 polymer ?
#
loop_
_entity_poly.entity_id
_entity_poly.type
_entity_poly.pdbx_seq_one_letter_code
_entity_poly.pdbx_strand_id
1 'polypeptide(L)' 'MEFTIKSRNGKISDRQRAHIEEKLSKLGRYLNGITSITVEVQHEHQRNVGE' A
#
# COMPACT_ATOMS: atom_id res chain seq x y z
N MET A 1 -15.69 0.07 -5.53
CA MET A 1 -14.31 -0.43 -5.58
C MET A 1 -13.90 -0.80 -4.17
N GLU A 2 -13.64 -2.08 -3.92
CA GLU A 2 -13.17 -2.56 -2.62
C GLU A 2 -11.68 -2.23 -2.46
N PHE A 3 -11.31 -1.58 -1.36
CA PHE A 3 -9.94 -1.17 -1.10
C PHE A 3 -9.45 -1.75 0.22
N THR A 4 -8.42 -2.59 0.14
CA THR A 4 -7.82 -3.24 1.30
C THR A 4 -6.34 -2.95 1.36
N ILE A 5 -5.87 -2.44 2.50
CA ILE A 5 -4.43 -2.29 2.78
C ILE A 5 -4.04 -3.30 3.84
N LYS A 6 -3.07 -4.15 3.53
CA LYS A 6 -2.49 -5.14 4.45
C LYS A 6 -1.06 -4.74 4.74
N SER A 7 -0.66 -4.83 6.00
CA SER A 7 0.74 -4.72 6.40
C SER A 7 1.24 -6.08 6.84
N ARG A 8 2.36 -6.52 6.27
CA ARG A 8 2.98 -7.79 6.66
C ARG A 8 3.82 -7.63 7.93
N ASN A 9 4.47 -6.47 8.08
CA ASN A 9 5.45 -6.21 9.14
C ASN A 9 5.20 -4.82 9.77
N GLY A 10 4.26 -4.72 10.73
CA GLY A 10 4.00 -3.50 11.49
C GLY A 10 2.62 -2.86 11.24
N LYS A 11 2.38 -1.69 11.85
CA LYS A 11 1.14 -0.93 11.66
C LYS A 11 1.29 0.06 10.50
N ILE A 12 0.21 0.27 9.76
CA ILE A 12 0.14 1.35 8.76
C ILE A 12 -0.28 2.61 9.49
N SER A 13 0.53 3.66 9.36
CA SER A 13 0.19 4.99 9.88
C SER A 13 -0.86 5.68 9.00
N ASP A 14 -1.63 6.60 9.58
CA ASP A 14 -2.62 7.39 8.84
C ASP A 14 -1.98 8.18 7.70
N ARG A 15 -0.74 8.65 7.89
CA ARG A 15 0.04 9.33 6.84
C ARG A 15 0.35 8.41 5.66
N GLN A 16 0.76 7.17 5.93
CA GLN A 16 1.01 6.19 4.86
C GLN A 16 -0.27 5.84 4.13
N ARG A 17 -1.38 5.68 4.87
CA ARG A 17 -2.70 5.43 4.29
C ARG A 17 -3.12 6.54 3.34
N ALA A 18 -3.07 7.80 3.79
CA ALA A 18 -3.40 8.96 2.96
C ALA A 18 -2.52 9.04 1.70
N HIS A 19 -1.22 8.71 1.83
CA HIS A 19 -0.32 8.68 0.68
C HIS A 19 -0.69 7.62 -0.35
N ILE A 20 -1.03 6.40 0.10
CA ILE A 20 -1.45 5.30 -0.78
C ILE A 20 -2.73 5.69 -1.52
N GLU A 21 -3.71 6.25 -0.82
CA GLU A 21 -4.98 6.72 -1.40
C GLU A 21 -4.74 7.82 -2.45
N GLU A 22 -3.89 8.82 -2.15
CA GLU A 22 -3.54 9.87 -3.11
C GLU A 22 -2.88 9.31 -4.37
N LYS A 23 -1.96 8.33 -4.22
CA LYS A 23 -1.29 7.70 -5.37
C LYS A 23 -2.25 6.87 -6.21
N LEU A 24 -3.14 6.11 -5.59
CA LEU A 24 -4.13 5.29 -6.30
C LEU A 24 -5.18 6.14 -7.02
N SER A 25 -5.52 7.32 -6.49
CA SER A 25 -6.44 8.25 -7.17
C SER A 25 -5.98 8.61 -8.58
N LYS A 26 -4.65 8.66 -8.81
CA LYS A 26 -4.03 8.97 -10.11
C LYS A 26 -4.29 7.88 -11.15
N LEU A 27 -4.56 6.65 -10.70
CA LEU A 27 -4.90 5.53 -11.57
C LEU A 27 -6.39 5.48 -11.92
N GLY A 28 -7.24 6.31 -11.31
CA GLY A 28 -8.71 6.24 -11.45
C GLY A 28 -9.24 6.11 -12.89
N ARG A 29 -8.59 6.78 -13.86
CA ARG A 29 -8.95 6.69 -15.30
C ARG A 29 -8.74 5.29 -15.89
N TYR A 30 -7.83 4.51 -15.33
CA TYR A 30 -7.48 3.14 -15.75
C TYR A 30 -8.14 2.07 -14.89
N LEU A 31 -8.73 2.45 -13.76
CA LEU A 31 -9.40 1.53 -12.83
C LEU A 31 -10.85 1.24 -13.22
N ASN A 32 -11.31 1.71 -14.39
CA ASN A 32 -12.66 1.41 -14.87
C ASN A 32 -12.80 -0.10 -15.13
N GLY A 33 -13.80 -0.73 -14.50
CA GLY A 33 -13.98 -2.18 -14.52
C GLY A 33 -13.18 -2.95 -13.46
N ILE A 34 -12.27 -2.29 -12.72
CA ILE A 34 -11.60 -2.91 -11.57
C ILE A 34 -12.49 -2.81 -10.35
N THR A 35 -12.85 -3.96 -9.80
CA THR A 35 -13.78 -4.07 -8.68
C THR A 35 -13.06 -4.00 -7.33
N SER A 36 -11.78 -4.39 -7.26
CA SER A 36 -10.99 -4.40 -6.02
C SER A 36 -9.52 -4.03 -6.21
N ILE A 37 -8.92 -3.41 -5.20
CA ILE A 37 -7.48 -3.14 -5.07
C ILE A 37 -7.01 -3.65 -3.71
N THR A 38 -5.93 -4.42 -3.71
CA THR A 38 -5.20 -4.82 -2.50
C THR A 38 -3.80 -4.23 -2.53
N VAL A 39 -3.41 -3.54 -1.46
CA VAL A 39 -2.06 -3.00 -1.26
C VAL A 39 -1.39 -3.74 -0.12
N GLU A 40 -0.27 -4.40 -0.38
CA GLU A 40 0.57 -5.02 0.65
C GLU A 40 1.77 -4.13 0.96
N VAL A 41 1.91 -3.73 2.22
CA VAL A 41 3.05 -2.97 2.72
C VAL A 41 3.95 -3.91 3.52
N GLN A 42 5.20 -4.02 3.12
CA GLN A 42 6.23 -4.80 3.82
C GLN A 42 7.44 -3.91 4.07
N HIS A 43 7.87 -3.85 5.33
CA HIS A 43 9.15 -3.28 5.68
C HIS A 43 10.18 -4.41 5.75
N GLU A 44 11.14 -4.40 4.83
CA GLU A 44 12.28 -5.29 4.89
C GLU A 44 13.25 -4.77 5.94
N HIS A 45 13.41 -5.52 7.03
CA HIS A 45 14.44 -5.23 8.03
C HIS A 45 15.69 -5.97 7.55
N GLN A 46 16.60 -5.27 6.88
CA GLN A 46 17.91 -5.83 6.56
C GLN A 46 18.68 -6.03 7.86
N ARG A 47 18.54 -7.22 8.46
CA ARG A 47 19.51 -7.71 9.43
C ARG A 47 20.67 -8.23 8.57
N ASN A 48 21.85 -7.63 8.73
CA ASN A 48 23.14 -7.95 8.09
C ASN A 48 23.57 -7.05 6.92
N VAL A 49 23.59 -5.72 7.14
CA VAL A 49 24.61 -4.88 6.48
C VAL A 49 25.66 -4.55 7.53
N GLY A 50 26.65 -5.43 7.69
CA GLY A 50 27.76 -5.26 8.62
C GLY A 50 28.20 -6.55 9.31
N GLU A 51 28.75 -7.49 8.54
CA GLU A 51 29.92 -8.27 8.98
C GLU A 51 31.13 -7.77 8.18
#